data_AF-A0A6I8PC23-F1
#
_entry.id   AF-A0A6I8PC23-F1
#
_cell.length_a   1.000
_cell.length_b   1.000
_cell.length_c   1.000
_cell.angle_alpha   90.00
_cell.angle_beta   90.00
_cell.angle_gamma   90.00
#
_symmetry.space_group_name_H-M   'P 1'
#
loop_
_entity.id
_entity.type
_entity.pdbx_description
1 polymer ?
#
loop_
_entity_poly.entity_id
_entity_poly.type
_entity_poly.pdbx_seq_one_letter_code
_entity_poly.pdbx_strand_id
1 'polypeptide(L)'
;MPPLAWCPRCESCVDLLFVRGAGNCPECDTPLRKSNFRVQLFEDPIVDKEVEIRKKVLKIYNKREEDFPTLREYNDFLEEVEEIVFNLTNNVDLDNTKKKMEAYQKENKDVIQKNKLKLTREQEELEEALAVERQESEQRRLFIQKEEQLQQILKRKNKQALLDELENSDLPAALLLAQHKEKSNQVEMPPEKPKLVKPVTFSTGIKMGQHISLAPLPVLEEVLYEYQPLKIETCGPQIPPFDLLGRLGYLDHVRAASPQDLAGGYTSSLACHRALQDAFSGLLWQPR
;
A
#
# COMPACT_ATOMS: atom_id res chain seq x y z
N MET A 1 -27.61 1.72 25.03
CA MET A 1 -26.80 0.65 24.36
C MET A 1 -26.60 -0.48 25.35
N PRO A 2 -26.73 -1.76 24.94
CA PRO A 2 -26.40 -2.89 25.81
C PRO A 2 -24.92 -2.82 26.21
N PRO A 3 -24.55 -3.27 27.42
CA PRO A 3 -23.14 -3.41 27.79
C PRO A 3 -22.45 -4.31 26.77
N LEU A 4 -21.37 -3.82 26.18
CA LEU A 4 -20.48 -4.63 25.35
C LEU A 4 -19.37 -5.14 26.25
N ALA A 5 -19.16 -6.46 26.25
CA ALA A 5 -17.94 -7.03 26.83
C ALA A 5 -16.79 -6.74 25.87
N TRP A 6 -15.67 -6.27 26.39
CA TRP A 6 -14.43 -6.02 25.64
C TRP A 6 -13.37 -7.10 25.93
N CYS A 7 -13.80 -8.23 26.48
CA CYS A 7 -12.94 -9.36 26.79
C CYS A 7 -12.61 -10.14 25.51
N PRO A 8 -11.33 -10.22 25.09
CA PRO A 8 -10.94 -10.93 23.88
C PRO A 8 -11.20 -12.43 24.04
N ARG A 9 -11.69 -13.06 22.97
CA ARG A 9 -12.02 -14.49 22.97
C ARG A 9 -11.70 -15.12 21.62
N CYS A 10 -11.03 -16.27 21.66
CA CYS A 10 -10.69 -17.05 20.48
C CYS A 10 -11.93 -17.63 19.79
N GLU A 11 -11.88 -17.89 18.48
CA GLU A 11 -13.02 -18.43 17.72
C GLU A 11 -13.59 -19.73 18.32
N SER A 12 -12.72 -20.70 18.66
CA SER A 12 -13.15 -21.95 19.30
C SER A 12 -13.80 -21.72 20.67
N CYS A 13 -13.31 -20.72 21.40
CA CYS A 13 -13.82 -20.30 22.70
C CYS A 13 -15.22 -19.67 22.57
N VAL A 14 -15.50 -18.95 21.47
CA VAL A 14 -16.82 -18.39 21.14
C VAL A 14 -17.79 -19.51 20.80
N ASP A 15 -17.39 -20.45 19.94
CA ASP A 15 -18.25 -21.56 19.53
C ASP A 15 -18.62 -22.46 20.71
N LEU A 16 -17.67 -22.79 21.58
CA LEU A 16 -17.93 -23.58 22.78
C LEU A 16 -18.91 -22.88 23.74
N LEU A 17 -18.82 -21.54 23.87
CA LEU A 17 -19.68 -20.75 24.75
C LEU A 17 -21.16 -20.85 24.32
N PHE A 18 -21.43 -20.77 23.02
CA PHE A 18 -22.79 -20.85 22.49
C PHE A 18 -23.34 -22.27 22.38
N VAL A 19 -22.49 -23.29 22.26
CA VAL A 19 -22.92 -24.71 22.33
C VAL A 19 -23.48 -25.07 23.70
N ARG A 20 -22.94 -24.48 24.78
CA ARG A 20 -23.37 -24.74 26.17
C ARG A 20 -24.66 -24.00 26.60
N GLY A 21 -25.26 -23.20 25.72
CA GLY A 21 -26.58 -22.60 25.96
C GLY A 21 -26.60 -21.40 26.94
N ALA A 22 -25.44 -20.87 27.36
CA ALA A 22 -25.34 -19.69 28.20
C ALA A 22 -24.47 -18.61 27.53
N GLY A 23 -25.13 -17.56 27.03
CA GLY A 23 -24.52 -16.43 26.34
C GLY A 23 -24.14 -15.30 27.28
N ASN A 24 -23.37 -15.56 28.33
CA ASN A 24 -22.78 -14.51 29.19
C ASN A 24 -21.26 -14.56 29.10
N CYS A 25 -20.62 -13.40 29.17
CA CYS A 25 -19.16 -13.32 29.27
C CYS A 25 -18.72 -13.90 30.62
N PRO A 26 -17.78 -14.85 30.68
CA PRO A 26 -17.32 -15.42 31.96
C PRO A 26 -16.46 -14.45 32.80
N GLU A 27 -15.94 -13.37 32.20
CA GLU A 27 -15.10 -12.39 32.90
C GLU A 27 -15.89 -11.19 33.43
N CYS A 28 -16.85 -10.69 32.65
CA CYS A 28 -17.60 -9.47 32.99
C CYS A 28 -19.12 -9.67 33.07
N ASP A 29 -19.59 -10.92 33.09
CA ASP A 29 -20.99 -11.37 33.19
C ASP A 29 -21.98 -10.66 32.26
N THR A 30 -21.47 -10.09 31.17
CA THR A 30 -22.26 -9.32 30.22
C THR A 30 -22.96 -10.28 29.26
N PRO A 31 -24.27 -10.13 29.00
CA PRO A 31 -24.97 -10.99 28.05
C PRO A 31 -24.46 -10.76 26.62
N LEU A 32 -23.90 -11.80 26.02
CA LEU A 32 -23.32 -11.85 24.69
C LEU A 32 -24.25 -12.58 23.69
N ARG A 33 -24.26 -12.08 22.46
CA ARG A 33 -24.88 -12.72 21.30
C ARG A 33 -23.80 -13.06 20.28
N LYS A 34 -23.94 -14.14 19.52
CA LYS A 34 -22.91 -14.54 18.53
C LYS A 34 -22.61 -13.42 17.52
N SER A 35 -23.62 -12.62 17.15
CA SER A 35 -23.49 -11.44 16.28
C SER A 35 -22.73 -10.25 16.89
N ASN A 36 -22.53 -10.23 18.20
CA ASN A 36 -21.84 -9.14 18.89
C ASN A 36 -20.32 -9.35 18.92
N PHE A 37 -19.85 -10.55 18.57
CA PHE A 37 -18.42 -10.81 18.41
C PHE A 37 -17.92 -10.19 17.11
N ARG A 38 -16.72 -9.64 17.19
CA ARG A 38 -16.04 -8.98 16.09
C ARG A 38 -14.63 -9.49 16.00
N VAL A 39 -14.08 -9.45 14.80
CA VAL A 39 -12.69 -9.80 14.56
C VAL A 39 -11.81 -8.74 15.20
N GLN A 40 -10.92 -9.17 16.07
CA GLN A 40 -9.90 -8.32 16.69
C GLN A 40 -8.93 -7.87 15.59
N LEU A 41 -8.74 -6.56 15.43
CA LEU A 41 -7.84 -6.00 14.41
C LEU A 41 -6.48 -5.67 14.99
N PHE A 42 -6.41 -5.37 16.29
CA PHE A 42 -5.19 -4.99 16.99
C PHE A 42 -4.85 -5.99 18.09
N GLU A 43 -3.57 -6.17 18.40
CA GLU A 43 -3.17 -7.08 19.48
C GLU A 43 -3.69 -6.64 20.85
N ASP A 44 -3.82 -5.31 21.05
CA ASP A 44 -4.34 -4.71 22.28
C ASP A 44 -5.88 -4.53 22.21
N PRO A 45 -6.65 -5.22 23.08
CA PRO A 45 -8.10 -5.07 23.17
C PRO A 45 -8.57 -3.66 23.55
N ILE A 46 -7.74 -2.87 24.23
CA ILE A 46 -8.06 -1.49 24.62
C ILE A 46 -8.09 -0.59 23.39
N VAL A 47 -7.15 -0.76 22.47
CA VAL A 47 -7.10 -0.02 21.21
C VAL A 47 -8.33 -0.35 20.35
N ASP A 48 -8.70 -1.64 20.25
CA ASP A 48 -9.92 -2.04 19.54
C ASP A 48 -11.17 -1.41 20.18
N LYS A 49 -11.26 -1.41 21.51
CA LYS A 49 -12.34 -0.73 22.25
C LYS A 49 -12.42 0.76 21.92
N GLU A 50 -11.29 1.47 21.98
CA GLU A 50 -11.23 2.90 21.69
C GLU A 50 -11.63 3.19 20.24
N VAL A 51 -11.09 2.45 19.27
CA VAL A 51 -11.39 2.63 17.84
C VAL A 51 -12.88 2.44 17.57
N GLU A 52 -13.51 1.45 18.19
CA GLU A 52 -14.94 1.25 18.07
C GLU A 52 -15.79 2.36 18.68
N ILE A 53 -15.37 2.86 19.85
CA ILE A 53 -16.04 3.97 20.52
C ILE A 53 -15.88 5.24 19.68
N ARG A 54 -14.67 5.56 19.22
CA ARG A 54 -14.38 6.71 18.36
C ARG A 54 -15.23 6.67 17.08
N LYS A 55 -15.35 5.51 16.41
CA LYS A 55 -16.25 5.34 15.25
C LYS A 55 -17.71 5.66 15.57
N LYS A 56 -18.21 5.30 16.77
CA LYS A 56 -19.59 5.61 17.19
C LYS A 56 -19.76 7.09 17.52
N VAL A 57 -18.78 7.69 18.20
CA VAL A 57 -18.80 9.11 18.56
C VAL A 57 -18.74 9.98 17.30
N LEU A 58 -17.80 9.73 16.39
CA LEU A 58 -17.66 10.48 15.13
C LEU A 58 -18.86 10.35 14.18
N LYS A 59 -19.67 9.30 14.33
CA LYS A 59 -20.93 9.16 13.59
C LYS A 59 -21.98 10.19 14.03
N ILE A 60 -21.89 10.68 15.25
CA ILE A 60 -22.76 11.71 15.84
C ILE A 60 -22.07 13.08 15.78
N TYR A 61 -20.79 13.15 16.15
CA TYR A 61 -19.96 14.34 16.12
C TYR A 61 -19.25 14.48 14.77
N ASN A 62 -20.04 14.71 13.71
CA ASN A 62 -19.56 14.74 12.32
C ASN A 62 -19.44 16.15 11.73
N LYS A 63 -19.17 17.16 12.56
CA LYS A 63 -18.88 18.53 12.09
C LYS A 63 -17.44 18.60 11.57
N ARG A 64 -17.23 19.34 10.48
CA ARG A 64 -15.91 19.58 9.88
C ARG A 64 -15.40 20.97 10.25
N GLU A 65 -14.12 21.22 10.01
CA GLU A 65 -13.53 22.55 10.19
C GLU A 65 -14.34 23.66 9.48
N GLU A 66 -14.85 23.37 8.29
CA GLU A 66 -15.73 24.26 7.49
C GLU A 66 -17.02 24.69 8.21
N ASP A 67 -17.48 23.92 9.20
CA ASP A 67 -18.72 24.19 9.95
C ASP A 67 -18.49 25.18 11.11
N PHE A 68 -17.24 25.57 11.37
CA PHE A 68 -16.87 26.47 12.46
C PHE A 68 -16.34 27.82 11.91
N PRO A 69 -16.64 28.94 12.60
CA PRO A 69 -16.15 30.26 12.19
C PRO A 69 -14.66 30.47 12.48
N THR A 70 -14.10 29.74 13.46
CA THR A 70 -12.69 29.86 13.84
C THR A 70 -12.05 28.49 14.07
N LEU A 71 -10.75 28.39 13.78
CA LEU A 71 -9.96 27.18 14.02
C LEU A 71 -9.91 26.80 15.50
N ARG A 72 -9.96 27.79 16.39
CA ARG A 72 -9.94 27.55 17.84
C ARG A 72 -11.18 26.79 18.29
N GLU A 73 -12.37 27.20 17.84
CA GLU A 73 -13.62 26.50 18.15
C GLU A 73 -13.64 25.08 17.59
N TYR A 74 -13.04 24.86 16.41
CA TYR A 74 -12.89 23.52 15.86
C TYR A 74 -11.97 22.64 16.72
N ASN A 75 -10.83 23.17 17.18
CA ASN A 75 -9.92 22.43 18.05
C ASN A 75 -10.54 22.14 19.42
N ASP A 76 -11.25 23.11 20.01
CA ASP A 76 -11.97 22.92 21.27
C ASP A 76 -13.06 21.82 21.09
N PHE A 77 -13.74 21.78 19.94
CA PHE A 77 -14.68 20.71 19.61
C PHE A 77 -14.02 19.33 19.46
N LEU A 78 -12.82 19.26 18.85
CA LEU A 78 -12.07 18.01 18.77
C LEU A 78 -11.64 17.51 20.15
N GLU A 79 -11.23 18.41 21.04
CA GLU A 79 -10.89 18.07 22.43
C GLU A 79 -12.12 17.53 23.19
N GLU A 80 -13.30 18.15 23.02
CA GLU A 80 -14.55 17.63 23.59
C GLU A 80 -14.88 16.21 23.09
N VAL A 81 -14.62 15.92 21.81
CA VAL A 81 -14.79 14.58 21.24
C VAL A 81 -13.83 13.58 21.88
N GLU A 82 -12.57 13.95 22.09
CA GLU A 82 -11.59 13.09 22.76
C GLU A 82 -11.90 12.87 24.24
N GLU A 83 -12.42 13.87 24.96
CA GLU A 83 -12.90 13.71 26.33
C GLU A 83 -14.04 12.68 26.39
N ILE A 84 -15.01 12.75 25.47
CA ILE A 84 -16.11 11.79 25.36
C ILE A 84 -15.58 10.38 25.08
N VAL A 85 -14.63 10.24 24.14
CA VAL A 85 -14.01 8.95 23.80
C VAL A 85 -13.27 8.38 25.00
N PHE A 86 -12.47 9.19 25.68
CA PHE A 86 -11.71 8.80 26.87
C PHE A 86 -12.63 8.32 28.00
N ASN A 87 -13.69 9.07 28.30
CA ASN A 87 -14.68 8.72 29.33
C ASN A 87 -15.37 7.38 29.02
N LEU A 88 -15.79 7.17 27.76
CA LEU A 88 -16.41 5.91 27.33
C LEU A 88 -15.42 4.73 27.32
N THR A 89 -14.16 4.95 26.94
CA THR A 89 -13.12 3.91 26.89
C THR A 89 -12.73 3.47 28.30
N ASN A 90 -12.62 4.40 29.26
CA ASN A 90 -12.22 4.10 30.63
C ASN A 90 -13.38 3.83 31.60
N ASN A 91 -14.62 3.86 31.10
CA ASN A 91 -15.84 3.73 31.90
C ASN A 91 -15.97 4.81 33.00
N VAL A 92 -15.43 6.00 32.76
CA VAL A 92 -15.55 7.16 33.65
C VAL A 92 -16.76 7.97 33.23
N ASP A 93 -17.61 8.33 34.19
CA ASP A 93 -18.79 9.18 33.98
C ASP A 93 -19.68 8.80 32.76
N LEU A 94 -19.99 7.50 32.65
CA LEU A 94 -20.72 6.94 31.51
C LEU A 94 -22.12 7.56 31.33
N ASP A 95 -22.81 7.85 32.42
CA ASP A 95 -24.20 8.31 32.36
C ASP A 95 -24.30 9.76 31.91
N ASN A 96 -23.44 10.66 32.41
CA ASN A 96 -23.44 12.03 31.93
C ASN A 96 -22.93 12.11 30.50
N THR A 97 -21.88 11.36 30.16
CA THR A 97 -21.33 11.32 28.80
C THR A 97 -22.39 10.84 27.80
N LYS A 98 -23.14 9.78 28.12
CA LYS A 98 -24.26 9.31 27.28
C LYS A 98 -25.37 10.35 27.15
N LYS A 99 -25.78 10.99 28.25
CA LYS A 99 -26.79 12.05 28.23
C LYS A 99 -26.35 13.23 27.36
N LYS A 100 -25.09 13.67 27.47
CA LYS A 100 -24.51 14.72 26.61
C LYS A 100 -24.58 14.32 25.14
N MET A 101 -24.17 13.10 24.79
CA MET A 101 -24.25 12.59 23.42
C MET A 101 -25.69 12.52 22.89
N GLU A 102 -26.65 12.07 23.69
CA GLU A 102 -28.07 11.99 23.30
C GLU A 102 -28.68 13.38 23.11
N ALA A 103 -28.35 14.34 23.98
CA ALA A 103 -28.78 15.73 23.85
C ALA A 103 -28.22 16.35 22.56
N TYR A 104 -26.91 16.21 22.33
CA TYR A 104 -26.24 16.70 21.13
C TYR A 104 -26.85 16.09 19.86
N GLN A 105 -27.11 14.78 19.86
CA GLN A 105 -27.72 14.08 18.73
C GLN A 105 -29.13 14.60 18.43
N LYS A 106 -29.92 14.93 19.46
CA LYS A 106 -31.28 15.45 19.31
C LYS A 106 -31.27 16.89 18.77
N GLU A 107 -30.38 17.73 19.28
CA GLU A 107 -30.25 19.14 18.88
C GLU A 107 -29.67 19.31 17.48
N ASN A 108 -28.69 18.47 17.10
CA ASN A 108 -27.97 18.59 15.83
C ASN A 108 -28.44 17.58 14.77
N LYS A 109 -29.62 16.97 14.93
CA LYS A 109 -30.10 15.87 14.07
C LYS A 109 -30.01 16.18 12.57
N ASP A 110 -30.45 17.36 12.17
CA ASP A 110 -30.48 17.76 10.75
C ASP A 110 -29.08 18.01 10.19
N VAL A 111 -28.20 18.63 10.99
CA VAL A 111 -26.78 18.86 10.65
C VAL A 111 -26.07 17.52 10.47
N ILE A 112 -26.29 16.59 11.40
CA ILE A 112 -25.70 15.25 11.35
C ILE A 112 -26.14 14.52 10.08
N GLN A 113 -27.43 14.58 9.75
CA GLN A 113 -27.97 13.93 8.56
C GLN A 113 -27.41 14.55 7.27
N LYS A 114 -27.30 15.88 7.20
CA LYS A 114 -26.70 16.59 6.06
C LYS A 114 -25.23 16.20 5.86
N ASN A 115 -24.43 16.21 6.93
CA ASN A 115 -23.01 15.87 6.88
C ASN A 115 -22.80 14.40 6.52
N LYS A 116 -23.69 13.51 6.97
CA LYS A 116 -23.68 12.10 6.57
C LYS A 116 -23.93 11.92 5.07
N LEU A 117 -24.90 12.65 4.50
CA LEU A 117 -25.17 12.62 3.05
C LEU A 117 -23.99 13.17 2.25
N LYS A 118 -23.35 14.26 2.70
CA LYS A 118 -22.14 14.82 2.07
C LYS A 118 -21.02 13.77 2.05
N LEU A 119 -20.75 13.12 3.18
CA LEU A 119 -19.73 12.06 3.26
C LEU A 119 -20.04 10.87 2.34
N THR A 120 -21.29 10.40 2.29
CA THR A 120 -21.67 9.29 1.39
C THR A 120 -21.45 9.65 -0.07
N ARG A 121 -21.82 10.87 -0.47
CA ARG A 121 -21.61 11.35 -1.84
C ARG A 121 -20.13 11.47 -2.20
N GLU A 122 -19.32 12.05 -1.33
CA GLU A 122 -17.87 12.16 -1.53
C GLU A 122 -17.21 10.77 -1.65
N GLN A 123 -17.68 9.79 -0.86
CA GLN A 123 -17.21 8.41 -0.95
C GLN A 123 -17.60 7.74 -2.28
N GLU A 124 -18.84 7.93 -2.75
CA GLU A 124 -19.29 7.43 -4.06
C GLU A 124 -18.50 8.06 -5.22
N GLU A 125 -18.26 9.37 -5.18
CA GLU A 125 -17.46 10.09 -6.19
C GLU A 125 -16.01 9.58 -6.21
N LEU A 126 -15.41 9.29 -5.05
CA LEU A 126 -14.07 8.71 -4.94
C LEU A 126 -14.02 7.28 -5.49
N GLU A 127 -15.01 6.44 -5.18
CA GLU A 127 -15.10 5.07 -5.68
C GLU A 127 -15.25 5.03 -7.20
N GLU A 128 -16.03 5.94 -7.78
CA GLU A 128 -16.19 6.10 -9.23
C GLU A 128 -14.85 6.51 -9.88
N ALA A 129 -14.14 7.49 -9.31
CA ALA A 129 -12.83 7.90 -9.81
C ALA A 129 -11.80 6.74 -9.81
N LEU A 130 -11.74 5.97 -8.72
CA LEU A 130 -10.89 4.78 -8.61
C LEU A 130 -11.29 3.66 -9.58
N ALA A 131 -12.58 3.54 -9.93
CA ALA A 131 -13.04 2.58 -10.92
C ALA A 131 -12.60 2.98 -12.34
N VAL A 132 -12.71 4.26 -12.68
CA VAL A 132 -12.24 4.81 -13.96
C VAL A 132 -10.72 4.62 -14.11
N GLU A 133 -9.94 4.97 -13.07
CA GLU A 133 -8.48 4.81 -13.10
C GLU A 133 -8.07 3.34 -13.31
N ARG A 134 -8.74 2.41 -12.60
CA ARG A 134 -8.50 0.97 -12.79
C ARG A 134 -8.83 0.51 -14.21
N GLN A 135 -9.95 0.97 -14.77
CA GLN A 135 -10.35 0.65 -16.13
C GLN A 135 -9.34 1.18 -17.16
N GLU A 136 -8.89 2.43 -17.02
CA GLU A 136 -7.87 3.01 -17.90
C GLU A 136 -6.54 2.25 -17.82
N SER A 137 -6.10 1.90 -16.61
CA SER A 137 -4.89 1.10 -16.39
C SER A 137 -4.98 -0.28 -17.04
N GLU A 138 -6.12 -0.95 -16.89
CA GLU A 138 -6.37 -2.24 -17.54
C GLU A 138 -6.39 -2.13 -19.06
N GLN A 139 -7.05 -1.10 -19.62
CA GLN A 139 -7.05 -0.84 -21.05
C GLN A 139 -5.65 -0.59 -21.60
N ARG A 140 -4.83 0.20 -20.90
CA ARG A 140 -3.41 0.42 -21.27
C ARG A 140 -2.63 -0.89 -21.26
N ARG A 141 -2.79 -1.72 -20.22
CA ARG A 141 -2.14 -3.04 -20.13
C ARG A 141 -2.53 -3.94 -21.31
N LEU A 142 -3.83 -4.02 -21.62
CA LEU A 142 -4.33 -4.82 -22.74
C LEU A 142 -3.85 -4.29 -24.09
N PHE A 143 -3.74 -2.97 -24.25
CA PHE A 143 -3.23 -2.35 -25.46
C PHE A 143 -1.76 -2.72 -25.69
N ILE A 144 -0.90 -2.58 -24.67
CA ILE A 144 0.51 -2.96 -24.74
C ILE A 144 0.66 -4.43 -25.08
N GLN A 145 -0.11 -5.31 -24.42
CA GLN A 145 -0.07 -6.75 -24.69
C GLN A 145 -0.46 -7.09 -26.13
N LYS A 146 -1.49 -6.42 -26.67
CA LYS A 146 -1.89 -6.60 -28.09
C LYS A 146 -0.81 -6.11 -29.04
N GLU A 147 -0.19 -4.97 -28.74
CA GLU A 147 0.88 -4.40 -29.56
C GLU A 147 2.11 -5.34 -29.58
N GLU A 148 2.53 -5.85 -28.43
CA GLU A 148 3.60 -6.86 -28.32
C GLU A 148 3.27 -8.14 -29.09
N GLN A 149 2.05 -8.65 -29.00
CA GLN A 149 1.61 -9.82 -29.77
C GLN A 149 1.66 -9.57 -31.27
N LEU A 150 1.19 -8.41 -31.74
CA LEU A 150 1.25 -8.04 -33.15
C LEU A 150 2.69 -7.91 -33.63
N GLN A 151 3.57 -7.28 -32.85
CA GLN A 151 5.00 -7.19 -33.15
C GLN A 151 5.64 -8.59 -33.22
N GLN A 152 5.28 -9.49 -32.31
CA GLN A 152 5.80 -10.86 -32.31
C GLN A 152 5.31 -11.65 -33.54
N ILE A 153 4.04 -11.53 -33.91
CA ILE A 153 3.48 -12.14 -35.13
C ILE A 153 4.17 -11.58 -36.37
N LEU A 154 4.36 -10.26 -36.45
CA LEU A 154 5.05 -9.62 -37.57
C LEU A 154 6.51 -10.09 -37.69
N LYS A 155 7.24 -10.17 -36.58
CA LYS A 155 8.61 -10.73 -36.53
C LYS A 155 8.64 -12.19 -37.00
N ARG A 156 7.68 -13.02 -36.60
CA ARG A 156 7.56 -14.42 -37.05
C ARG A 156 7.27 -14.51 -38.55
N LYS A 157 6.32 -13.74 -39.06
CA LYS A 157 5.99 -13.70 -40.50
C LYS A 157 7.18 -13.23 -41.34
N ASN A 158 7.89 -12.20 -40.89
CA ASN A 158 9.06 -11.68 -41.61
C ASN A 158 10.22 -12.69 -41.61
N LYS A 159 10.40 -13.45 -40.51
CA LYS A 159 11.37 -14.56 -40.46
C LYS A 159 10.98 -15.70 -41.41
N GLN A 160 9.70 -16.07 -41.46
CA GLN A 160 9.22 -17.11 -42.37
C GLN A 160 9.42 -16.71 -43.83
N ALA A 161 9.04 -15.49 -44.21
CA ALA A 161 9.25 -14.99 -45.57
C ALA A 161 10.72 -15.03 -46.02
N LEU A 162 11.67 -14.72 -45.12
CA LEU A 162 13.10 -14.86 -45.41
C LEU A 162 13.50 -16.32 -45.67
N LEU A 163 12.99 -17.26 -44.86
CA LEU A 163 13.28 -18.68 -45.04
C LEU A 163 12.74 -19.17 -46.38
N ASP A 164 11.51 -18.79 -46.73
CA ASP A 164 10.87 -19.17 -48.00
C ASP A 164 11.61 -18.57 -49.21
N GLU A 165 12.10 -17.32 -49.13
CA GLU A 165 12.92 -16.69 -50.17
C GLU A 165 14.27 -17.41 -50.33
N LEU A 166 14.91 -17.85 -49.24
CA LEU A 166 16.16 -18.61 -49.28
C LEU A 166 15.98 -20.03 -49.86
N GLU A 167 14.83 -20.65 -49.66
CA GLU A 167 14.53 -21.99 -50.15
C GLU A 167 14.16 -22.00 -51.65
N ASN A 168 13.40 -21.00 -52.11
CA ASN A 168 12.79 -21.00 -53.43
C ASN A 168 13.48 -20.12 -54.47
N SER A 169 14.53 -19.37 -54.11
CA SER A 169 15.24 -18.48 -55.05
C SER A 169 16.69 -18.90 -55.30
N ASP A 170 17.12 -18.76 -56.56
CA ASP A 170 18.49 -19.07 -57.00
C ASP A 170 19.46 -17.88 -56.83
N LEU A 171 19.05 -16.84 -56.08
CA LEU A 171 19.89 -15.67 -55.84
C LEU A 171 20.95 -15.96 -54.77
N PRO A 172 22.13 -15.33 -54.84
CA PRO A 172 23.15 -15.46 -53.80
C PRO A 172 22.60 -15.06 -52.43
N ALA A 173 22.73 -15.95 -51.44
CA ALA A 173 22.20 -15.75 -50.08
C ALA A 173 22.65 -14.42 -49.43
N ALA A 174 23.85 -13.93 -49.76
CA ALA A 174 24.36 -12.66 -49.28
C ALA A 174 23.51 -11.44 -49.71
N LEU A 175 22.92 -11.47 -50.91
CA LEU A 175 22.08 -10.39 -51.43
C LEU A 175 20.68 -10.41 -50.77
N LEU A 176 20.11 -11.60 -50.56
CA LEU A 176 18.81 -11.76 -49.90
C LEU A 176 18.85 -11.30 -48.43
N LEU A 177 19.93 -11.64 -47.72
CA LEU A 177 20.16 -11.18 -46.34
C LEU A 177 20.34 -9.66 -46.26
N ALA A 178 21.00 -9.04 -47.25
CA ALA A 178 21.15 -7.59 -47.31
C ALA A 178 19.79 -6.88 -47.51
N GLN A 179 18.97 -7.36 -48.44
CA GLN A 179 17.62 -6.83 -48.67
C GLN A 179 16.71 -6.99 -47.44
N HIS A 180 16.79 -8.14 -46.75
CA HIS A 180 16.02 -8.38 -45.53
C HIS A 180 16.43 -7.47 -44.37
N LYS A 181 17.73 -7.21 -44.22
CA LYS A 181 18.27 -6.27 -43.24
C LYS A 181 17.78 -4.84 -43.48
N GLU A 182 17.65 -4.42 -44.73
CA GLU A 182 17.09 -3.11 -45.08
C GLU A 182 15.57 -3.05 -44.81
N LYS A 183 14.81 -4.09 -45.18
CA LYS A 183 13.37 -4.19 -44.91
C LYS A 183 13.05 -4.23 -43.40
N SER A 184 13.84 -4.94 -42.60
CA SER A 184 13.65 -5.01 -41.14
C SER A 184 13.94 -3.68 -40.45
N ASN A 185 14.99 -2.96 -40.84
CA ASN A 185 15.29 -1.61 -40.32
C ASN A 185 14.19 -0.57 -40.63
N GLN A 186 13.47 -0.70 -41.75
CA GLN A 186 12.35 0.19 -42.09
C GLN A 186 11.08 -0.11 -41.26
N VAL A 187 10.89 -1.35 -40.82
CA VAL A 187 9.73 -1.79 -40.02
C VAL A 187 9.92 -1.52 -38.52
N GLU A 188 11.16 -1.42 -38.03
CA GLU A 188 11.49 -1.08 -36.64
C GLU A 188 11.47 0.42 -36.34
N MET A 189 11.30 1.29 -37.34
CA MET A 189 11.03 2.71 -37.10
C MET A 189 9.62 2.86 -36.47
N PRO A 190 9.48 3.50 -35.30
CA PRO A 190 8.18 3.64 -34.67
C PRO A 190 7.27 4.48 -35.57
N PRO A 191 5.96 4.16 -35.68
CA PRO A 191 5.02 5.07 -36.30
C PRO A 191 5.10 6.43 -35.57
N GLU A 192 5.17 7.51 -36.34
CA GLU A 192 5.12 8.88 -35.82
C GLU A 192 3.95 8.98 -34.82
N LYS A 193 4.25 9.38 -33.57
CA LYS A 193 3.23 9.62 -32.55
C LYS A 193 2.16 10.54 -33.16
N PRO A 194 0.88 10.15 -33.25
CA PRO A 194 -0.13 11.02 -33.83
C PRO A 194 -0.15 12.34 -33.05
N LYS A 195 0.06 13.45 -33.77
CA LYS A 195 0.00 14.80 -33.22
C LYS A 195 -1.39 15.05 -32.63
N LEU A 196 -1.42 15.36 -31.34
CA LEU A 196 -2.65 15.66 -30.61
C LEU A 196 -3.27 16.97 -31.13
N VAL A 197 -4.35 16.86 -31.89
CA VAL A 197 -5.13 18.02 -32.37
C VAL A 197 -5.98 18.54 -31.20
N LYS A 198 -5.85 19.83 -30.85
CA LYS A 198 -6.58 20.46 -29.74
C LYS A 198 -8.05 20.73 -30.15
N PRO A 199 -9.07 20.31 -29.38
CA PRO A 199 -10.45 20.66 -29.67
C PRO A 199 -10.84 22.04 -29.11
N VAL A 200 -11.68 22.75 -29.86
CA VAL A 200 -12.29 24.05 -29.54
C VAL A 200 -13.60 23.83 -28.76
N THR A 201 -13.88 24.67 -27.77
CA THR A 201 -15.04 24.58 -26.86
C THR A 201 -16.27 25.34 -27.37
N PHE A 202 -17.49 24.79 -27.16
CA PHE A 202 -18.80 25.41 -27.43
C PHE A 202 -19.66 25.47 -26.15
N SER A 203 -20.58 26.44 -26.06
CA SER A 203 -21.18 26.95 -24.81
C SER A 203 -22.39 26.20 -24.23
N THR A 204 -22.51 24.87 -24.35
CA THR A 204 -23.72 24.14 -23.85
C THR A 204 -23.41 22.95 -22.92
N GLY A 205 -22.21 22.86 -22.34
CA GLY A 205 -21.98 22.03 -21.15
C GLY A 205 -22.05 20.49 -21.30
N ILE A 206 -22.31 19.95 -22.49
CA ILE A 206 -22.16 18.51 -22.78
C ILE A 206 -20.69 18.26 -23.14
N LYS A 207 -19.94 17.62 -22.25
CA LYS A 207 -18.52 17.32 -22.45
C LYS A 207 -18.35 16.06 -23.30
N MET A 208 -18.41 16.22 -24.61
CA MET A 208 -17.84 15.24 -25.55
C MET A 208 -16.38 15.63 -25.82
N GLY A 209 -15.45 14.76 -25.40
CA GLY A 209 -14.02 14.93 -25.65
C GLY A 209 -13.29 15.83 -24.64
N GLN A 210 -13.21 15.41 -23.38
CA GLN A 210 -12.16 15.91 -22.48
C GLN A 210 -10.84 15.23 -22.84
N HIS A 211 -10.00 15.91 -23.62
CA HIS A 211 -8.58 15.66 -23.58
C HIS A 211 -8.04 16.27 -22.27
N ILE A 212 -7.87 15.42 -21.27
CA ILE A 212 -6.96 15.67 -20.17
C ILE A 212 -5.60 16.01 -20.79
N SER A 213 -4.95 17.07 -20.31
CA SER A 213 -3.60 17.42 -20.73
C SER A 213 -2.69 16.21 -20.52
N LEU A 214 -2.24 15.60 -21.62
CA LEU A 214 -1.27 14.49 -21.64
C LEU A 214 0.17 14.99 -21.51
N ALA A 215 0.38 16.25 -21.13
CA ALA A 215 1.67 16.61 -20.56
C ALA A 215 1.84 15.68 -19.35
N PRO A 216 2.94 14.92 -19.26
CA PRO A 216 3.24 14.18 -18.04
C PRO A 216 3.11 15.20 -16.92
N LEU A 217 2.11 15.03 -16.04
CA LEU A 217 2.17 15.66 -14.74
C LEU A 217 3.56 15.27 -14.23
N PRO A 218 4.42 16.24 -13.86
CA PRO A 218 5.69 15.88 -13.26
C PRO A 218 5.32 14.90 -12.15
N VAL A 219 5.83 13.68 -12.29
CA VAL A 219 5.66 12.65 -11.27
C VAL A 219 6.28 13.29 -10.05
N LEU A 220 5.44 13.85 -9.18
CA LEU A 220 5.81 14.07 -7.81
C LEU A 220 5.92 12.66 -7.27
N GLU A 221 7.11 12.10 -7.48
CA GLU A 221 7.58 10.90 -6.81
C GLU A 221 7.79 11.35 -5.36
N GLU A 222 6.68 11.62 -4.68
CA GLU A 222 6.67 11.72 -3.24
C GLU A 222 7.00 10.32 -2.76
N VAL A 223 8.29 10.09 -2.58
CA VAL A 223 8.81 8.87 -1.97
C VAL A 223 8.23 8.87 -0.56
N LEU A 224 7.06 8.23 -0.39
CA LEU A 224 6.30 8.12 0.87
C LEU A 224 7.17 7.61 2.03
N TYR A 225 8.25 6.91 1.69
CA TYR A 225 9.29 6.46 2.60
C TYR A 225 10.62 6.31 1.85
N GLU A 226 11.67 7.01 2.28
CA GLU A 226 13.03 6.74 1.85
C GLU A 226 13.61 5.62 2.73
N TYR A 227 13.94 4.47 2.13
CA TYR A 227 14.52 3.35 2.88
C TYR A 227 15.97 3.67 3.23
N GLN A 228 16.18 4.23 4.42
CA GLN A 228 17.52 4.50 4.91
C GLN A 228 18.13 3.19 5.46
N PRO A 229 19.32 2.78 4.99
CA PRO A 229 19.98 1.61 5.52
C PRO A 229 20.24 1.81 7.03
N LEU A 230 20.01 0.75 7.80
CA LEU A 230 20.23 0.77 9.25
C LEU A 230 21.68 1.15 9.55
N LYS A 231 21.89 2.34 10.14
CA LYS A 231 23.20 2.77 10.62
C LYS A 231 23.43 2.14 11.99
N ILE A 232 24.26 1.10 12.04
CA ILE A 232 24.67 0.47 13.28
C ILE A 232 25.97 1.14 13.73
N GLU A 233 25.94 1.84 14.86
CA GLU A 233 27.14 2.39 15.49
C GLU A 233 27.85 1.26 16.24
N THR A 234 28.94 0.75 15.67
CA THR A 234 29.71 -0.37 16.24
C THR A 234 30.81 0.08 17.21
N CYS A 235 30.90 1.36 17.58
CA CYS A 235 31.87 1.88 18.56
C CYS A 235 33.29 1.28 18.40
N GLY A 236 33.83 1.33 17.19
CA GLY A 236 35.06 0.63 16.84
C GLY A 236 35.58 0.94 15.43
N PRO A 237 36.76 0.42 15.05
CA PRO A 237 37.34 0.66 13.73
C PRO A 237 36.47 0.05 12.61
N GLN A 238 36.48 0.68 11.43
CA GLN A 238 35.72 0.18 10.28
C GLN A 238 36.27 -1.15 9.80
N ILE A 239 35.37 -2.10 9.56
CA ILE A 239 35.72 -3.43 9.07
C ILE A 239 35.96 -3.36 7.56
N PRO A 240 36.99 -4.06 7.03
CA PRO A 240 37.20 -4.14 5.59
C PRO A 240 35.98 -4.76 4.86
N PRO A 241 35.61 -4.22 3.68
CA PRO A 241 34.52 -4.78 2.88
C PRO A 241 34.86 -6.20 2.39
N PHE A 242 33.82 -7.00 2.13
CA PHE A 242 33.90 -8.42 1.76
C PHE A 242 34.95 -8.73 0.69
N ASP A 243 35.02 -7.91 -0.36
CA ASP A 243 35.91 -8.12 -1.51
C ASP A 243 37.39 -7.98 -1.18
N LEU A 244 37.72 -7.27 -0.09
CA LEU A 244 39.10 -7.02 0.33
C LEU A 244 39.62 -8.03 1.35
N LEU A 245 38.74 -8.84 1.97
CA LEU A 245 39.14 -9.82 2.99
C LEU A 245 40.18 -10.82 2.46
N GLY A 246 40.00 -11.30 1.23
CA GLY A 246 40.97 -12.20 0.59
C GLY A 246 42.29 -11.52 0.24
N ARG A 247 42.27 -10.25 -0.19
CA ARG A 247 43.49 -9.52 -0.56
C ARG A 247 44.32 -9.10 0.65
N LEU A 248 43.66 -8.87 1.79
CA LEU A 248 44.28 -8.50 3.05
C LEU A 248 44.75 -9.71 3.87
N GLY A 249 44.61 -10.93 3.34
CA GLY A 249 45.08 -12.17 3.97
C GLY A 249 44.21 -12.68 5.13
N TYR A 250 43.03 -12.06 5.38
CA TYR A 250 42.15 -12.50 6.47
C TYR A 250 41.53 -13.89 6.24
N LEU A 251 41.54 -14.37 5.00
CA LEU A 251 41.01 -15.68 4.63
C LEU A 251 42.06 -16.80 4.60
N ASP A 252 43.35 -16.48 4.78
CA ASP A 252 44.45 -17.45 4.60
C ASP A 252 44.42 -18.59 5.62
N HIS A 253 43.86 -18.34 6.79
CA HIS A 253 43.72 -19.32 7.88
C HIS A 253 42.26 -19.76 8.12
N VAL A 254 41.34 -19.36 7.25
CA VAL A 254 39.92 -19.70 7.36
C VAL A 254 39.63 -20.94 6.51
N ARG A 255 38.94 -21.92 7.09
CA ARG A 255 38.52 -23.14 6.37
C ARG A 255 37.73 -22.77 5.10
N ALA A 256 38.13 -23.34 3.97
CA ALA A 256 37.41 -23.20 2.71
C ALA A 256 36.01 -23.85 2.78
N ALA A 257 35.02 -23.19 2.18
CA ALA A 257 33.64 -23.70 2.15
C ALA A 257 33.55 -24.96 1.27
N SER A 258 32.91 -26.02 1.78
CA SER A 258 32.62 -27.19 0.96
C SER A 258 31.38 -26.96 0.08
N PRO A 259 31.14 -27.79 -0.95
CA PRO A 259 29.95 -27.68 -1.79
C PRO A 259 28.63 -27.81 -1.00
N GLN A 260 28.62 -28.57 0.09
CA GLN A 260 27.47 -28.72 0.98
C GLN A 260 27.24 -27.45 1.81
N ASP A 261 28.33 -26.81 2.25
CA ASP A 261 28.27 -25.56 3.01
C ASP A 261 27.76 -24.40 2.12
N LEU A 262 28.19 -24.34 0.86
CA LEU A 262 27.72 -23.35 -0.12
C LEU A 262 26.22 -23.47 -0.40
N ALA A 263 25.70 -24.70 -0.50
CA ALA A 263 24.26 -24.95 -0.66
C ALA A 263 23.44 -24.49 0.55
N GLY A 264 24.05 -24.48 1.74
CA GLY A 264 23.48 -23.91 2.97
C GLY A 264 23.69 -22.40 3.14
N GLY A 265 24.26 -21.71 2.14
CA GLY A 265 24.52 -20.27 2.18
C GLY A 265 25.76 -19.86 2.99
N TYR A 266 26.61 -20.81 3.37
CA TYR A 266 27.87 -20.52 4.06
C TYR A 266 28.98 -20.18 3.06
N THR A 267 29.68 -19.06 3.31
CA THR A 267 30.95 -18.73 2.64
C THR A 267 32.01 -18.43 3.70
N SER A 268 33.27 -18.78 3.41
CA SER A 268 34.40 -18.48 4.31
C SER A 268 34.58 -16.98 4.54
N SER A 269 34.26 -16.16 3.54
CA SER A 269 34.24 -14.70 3.66
C SER A 269 33.17 -14.18 4.62
N LEU A 270 31.98 -14.78 4.63
CA LEU A 270 30.90 -14.43 5.56
C LEU A 270 31.25 -14.73 7.02
N ALA A 271 31.82 -15.90 7.28
CA ALA A 271 32.25 -16.27 8.62
C ALA A 271 33.36 -15.34 9.14
N CYS A 272 34.36 -15.06 8.30
CA CYS A 272 35.46 -14.16 8.62
C CYS A 272 34.97 -12.72 8.88
N HIS A 273 34.09 -12.20 8.03
CA HIS A 273 33.56 -10.84 8.16
C HIS A 273 32.77 -10.65 9.46
N ARG A 274 31.94 -11.63 9.84
CA ARG A 274 31.21 -11.61 11.12
C ARG A 274 32.15 -11.63 12.32
N ALA A 275 33.17 -12.50 12.30
CA ALA A 275 34.15 -12.56 13.37
C ALA A 275 34.92 -11.24 13.54
N LEU A 276 35.28 -10.58 12.43
CA LEU A 276 35.92 -9.27 12.46
C LEU A 276 34.97 -8.18 12.97
N GLN A 277 33.69 -8.24 12.58
CA GLN A 277 32.68 -7.30 13.06
C GLN A 277 32.49 -7.38 14.57
N ASP A 278 32.39 -8.59 15.11
CA ASP A 278 32.26 -8.82 16.54
C ASP A 278 33.53 -8.40 17.29
N ALA A 279 34.71 -8.73 16.74
CA ALA A 279 35.99 -8.37 17.35
C ALA A 279 36.24 -6.86 17.38
N PHE A 280 35.78 -6.13 16.37
CA PHE A 280 35.97 -4.68 16.27
C PHE A 280 34.83 -3.88 16.89
N SER A 281 33.71 -4.51 17.24
CA SER A 281 32.60 -3.85 17.90
C SER A 281 32.90 -3.56 19.37
N GLY A 282 32.65 -2.32 19.82
CA GLY A 282 32.74 -1.94 21.24
C GLY A 282 34.16 -1.75 21.78
N LEU A 283 35.18 -1.69 20.92
CA LEU A 283 36.57 -1.45 21.32
C LEU A 283 36.85 0.01 21.71
N LEU A 284 36.04 0.95 21.23
CA LEU A 284 36.18 2.38 21.53
C LEU A 284 35.06 2.80 22.47
N TRP A 285 35.43 3.37 23.62
CA TRP A 285 34.47 3.94 24.56
C TRP A 285 34.01 5.31 24.06
N GLN A 286 32.69 5.46 23.87
CA GLN A 286 32.04 6.74 23.65
C GLN A 286 31.27 7.13 24.93
N PRO A 287 31.62 8.24 25.61
CA PRO A 287 30.76 8.80 26.64
C PRO A 287 29.45 9.27 25.99
N ARG A 288 28.32 8.77 26.50
CA ARG A 288 26.99 9.30 26.17
C ARG A 288 26.73 10.60 26.90
#